data_AF-A0A8J6NP93-F1
#
_entry.id   AF-A0A8J6NP93-F1
#
_cell.length_a   1.000
_cell.length_b   1.000
_cell.length_c   1.000
_cell.angle_alpha   90.00
_cell.angle_beta   90.00
_cell.angle_gamma   90.00
#
_symmetry.space_group_name_H-M   'P 1'
#
loop_
_entity.id
_entity.type
_entity.pdbx_description
1 polymer ?
#
loop_
_entity_poly.entity_id
_entity_poly.type
_entity_poly.pdbx_seq_one_letter_code
_entity_poly.pdbx_strand_id
1 'polypeptide(L)' 'MMKEKMEKANIPPLSDLQEVAQVEGVKFVACKMTVDMMQFSEKDFIDGVTIQTAEEFLKYAKDCKILLYT' A
#
# COMPACT_ATOMS: atom_id res chain seq x y z
N MET A 1 -13.93 -12.48 12.83
CA MET A 1 -13.31 -13.73 12.32
C MET A 1 -11.80 -13.66 12.01
N MET A 2 -11.24 -12.68 11.27
CA MET A 2 -9.76 -12.57 11.13
C MET A 2 -9.13 -11.71 12.24
N LYS A 3 -9.74 -10.55 12.54
CA LYS A 3 -9.32 -9.65 13.62
C LYS A 3 -9.18 -10.38 14.97
N GLU A 4 -10.20 -11.14 15.37
CA GLU A 4 -10.15 -11.98 16.58
C GLU A 4 -9.01 -13.01 16.59
N LYS A 5 -8.64 -13.57 15.43
CA LYS A 5 -7.52 -14.52 15.35
C LYS A 5 -6.18 -13.79 15.49
N MET A 6 -6.05 -12.60 14.91
CA MET A 6 -4.87 -11.74 15.07
C MET A 6 -4.68 -11.33 16.52
N GLU A 7 -5.75 -10.89 17.18
CA GLU A 7 -5.74 -10.54 18.61
C GLU A 7 -5.31 -11.73 19.48
N LYS A 8 -5.91 -12.92 19.27
CA LYS A 8 -5.51 -14.14 20.00
C LYS A 8 -4.06 -14.55 19.75
N ALA A 9 -3.51 -14.25 18.59
CA ALA A 9 -2.13 -14.53 18.22
C ALA A 9 -1.15 -13.40 18.60
N ASN A 10 -1.61 -12.35 19.28
CA ASN A 10 -0.83 -11.14 19.61
C ASN A 10 -0.21 -10.46 18.37
N ILE A 11 -0.92 -10.50 17.24
CA ILE A 11 -0.52 -9.80 16.02
C ILE A 11 -1.11 -8.38 16.08
N PRO A 12 -0.29 -7.32 15.86
CA PRO A 12 -0.78 -5.95 15.81
C PRO A 12 -1.89 -5.78 14.76
N PRO A 13 -2.82 -4.83 14.96
CA PRO A 13 -3.81 -4.50 13.95
C PRO A 13 -3.14 -3.99 12.67
N LEU A 14 -3.85 -4.11 11.55
CA LEU A 14 -3.31 -3.77 10.23
C LEU A 14 -2.82 -2.31 10.14
N SER A 15 -3.49 -1.37 10.81
CA SER A 15 -3.10 0.04 10.87
C SER A 15 -1.68 0.22 11.41
N ASP A 16 -1.36 -0.48 12.49
CA ASP A 16 -0.07 -0.36 13.17
C ASP A 16 1.03 -0.99 12.32
N LEU A 17 0.72 -2.10 11.64
CA LEU A 17 1.65 -2.71 10.69
C LEU A 17 1.93 -1.81 9.47
N GLN A 18 0.92 -1.06 9.00
CA GLN A 18 1.09 -0.08 7.93
C GLN A 18 1.97 1.09 8.37
N GLU A 19 1.75 1.62 9.57
CA GLU A 19 2.58 2.70 10.14
C GLU A 19 4.04 2.26 10.32
N VAL A 20 4.28 1.08 10.90
CA VAL A 20 5.64 0.52 11.02
C VAL A 20 6.28 0.37 9.65
N ALA A 21 5.56 -0.11 8.63
CA ALA A 21 6.09 -0.20 7.28
C ALA A 21 6.49 1.18 6.71
N GLN A 22 5.71 2.24 6.96
CA GLN A 22 6.07 3.59 6.54
C GLN A 22 7.34 4.09 7.25
N VAL A 23 7.44 3.86 8.56
CA VAL A 23 8.63 4.23 9.37
C VAL A 23 9.89 3.53 8.86
N GLU A 24 9.76 2.26 8.47
CA GLU A 24 10.86 1.47 7.87
C GLU A 24 11.15 1.82 6.39
N GLY A 25 10.46 2.81 5.83
CA GLY A 25 10.75 3.37 4.51
C GLY A 25 9.98 2.74 3.35
N VAL A 26 8.93 1.95 3.62
CA VAL A 26 8.04 1.44 2.57
C VAL A 26 7.27 2.61 1.93
N LYS A 27 7.33 2.68 0.59
CA LYS A 27 6.59 3.66 -0.20
C LYS A 27 5.25 3.07 -0.63
N PHE A 28 4.16 3.68 -0.16
CA PHE A 28 2.82 3.32 -0.60
C PHE A 28 2.44 4.06 -1.88
N VAL A 29 1.89 3.32 -2.84
CA VAL A 29 1.55 3.85 -4.15
C VAL A 29 0.09 3.53 -4.48
N ALA A 30 -0.64 4.53 -4.94
CA ALA A 30 -2.00 4.37 -5.46
C ALA A 30 -1.98 4.41 -7.00
N CYS A 31 -2.61 3.42 -7.64
CA CYS A 31 -2.69 3.36 -9.09
C CYS A 31 -3.62 4.46 -9.61
N LYS A 32 -3.10 5.36 -10.46
CA LYS A 32 -3.82 6.52 -11.00
C LYS A 32 -5.16 6.15 -11.63
N MET A 33 -5.19 5.11 -12.47
CA MET A 33 -6.44 4.67 -13.11
C MET A 33 -7.50 4.24 -12.09
N THR A 34 -7.10 3.55 -11.02
CA THR A 34 -8.03 3.10 -9.97
C THR A 34 -8.51 4.28 -9.13
N VAL A 35 -7.62 5.23 -8.79
CA VAL A 35 -7.98 6.48 -8.10
C VAL A 35 -9.05 7.22 -8.90
N ASP A 36 -8.84 7.40 -10.20
CA ASP A 36 -9.77 8.10 -11.08
C ASP A 36 -11.09 7.35 -11.23
N MET A 37 -11.05 6.03 -11.44
CA MET A 37 -12.24 5.18 -11.57
C MET A 37 -13.11 5.19 -10.31
N MET A 38 -12.48 5.18 -9.14
CA MET A 38 -13.16 5.18 -7.84
C MET A 38 -13.49 6.59 -7.35
N GLN A 39 -13.12 7.63 -8.09
CA GLN A 39 -13.33 9.04 -7.75
C GLN A 39 -12.69 9.43 -6.40
N PHE A 40 -11.52 8.85 -6.10
CA PHE A 40 -10.74 9.23 -4.94
C PHE A 40 -9.81 10.40 -5.24
N SER A 41 -9.34 11.03 -4.18
CA SER A 41 -8.38 12.12 -4.17
C SER A 41 -7.27 11.84 -3.15
N GLU A 42 -6.16 12.57 -3.22
CA GLU A 42 -5.00 12.34 -2.34
C GLU A 42 -5.34 12.37 -0.85
N LYS A 43 -6.29 13.23 -0.44
CA LYS A 43 -6.79 13.36 0.95
C LYS A 43 -7.57 12.14 1.46
N ASP A 44 -7.97 11.23 0.58
CA ASP A 44 -8.71 10.01 0.95
C ASP A 44 -7.76 8.86 1.34
N PHE A 45 -6.44 9.08 1.22
CA PHE A 45 -5.40 8.11 1.55
C PHE A 45 -4.64 8.49 2.83
N ILE A 46 -3.87 7.53 3.36
CA ILE A 46 -2.91 7.80 4.43
C ILE A 46 -1.81 8.75 3.97
N ASP A 47 -1.22 9.48 4.90
CA ASP A 47 -0.14 10.42 4.60
C ASP A 47 1.04 9.70 3.89
N GLY A 48 1.61 10.36 2.88
CA GLY A 48 2.77 9.85 2.15
C GLY A 48 2.46 8.88 1.00
N VAL A 49 1.18 8.62 0.68
CA VAL A 49 0.82 7.87 -0.53
C VAL A 49 1.15 8.70 -1.78
N THR A 50 1.81 8.07 -2.75
CA THR A 50 2.09 8.67 -4.07
C THR A 50 1.15 8.07 -5.12
N ILE A 51 0.51 8.92 -5.91
CA ILE A 51 -0.27 8.44 -7.06
C ILE A 51 0.67 8.19 -8.23
N GLN A 52 0.61 7.00 -8.83
CA GLN A 52 1.45 6.64 -9.98
C GLN A 52 0.65 5.99 -11.10
N THR A 53 1.10 6.24 -12.32
CA THR A 53 0.65 5.57 -13.54
C THR A 53 1.25 4.18 -13.67
N ALA A 54 0.64 3.34 -14.52
CA ALA A 54 1.20 2.02 -14.84
C ALA A 54 2.61 2.11 -15.44
N GLU A 55 2.90 3.14 -16.23
CA GLU A 55 4.22 3.34 -16.84
C GLU A 55 5.31 3.59 -15.77
N GLU A 56 5.04 4.47 -14.80
CA GLU A 56 5.94 4.76 -13.69
C GLU A 56 6.20 3.50 -12.84
N PHE A 57 5.14 2.75 -12.55
CA PHE A 57 5.27 1.47 -11.86
C PHE A 57 6.16 0.49 -12.63
N LEU A 58 5.97 0.33 -13.95
CA LEU A 58 6.78 -0.58 -14.77
C LEU A 58 8.25 -0.17 -14.82
N LYS A 59 8.55 1.14 -14.85
CA LYS A 59 9.93 1.66 -14.76
C LYS A 59 10.60 1.34 -13.43
N TYR A 60 9.84 1.23 -12.35
CA TYR A 60 10.35 0.80 -11.05
C TYR A 60 10.45 -0.74 -10.97
N ALA A 61 9.39 -1.44 -11.39
CA ALA A 61 9.25 -2.88 -11.25
C ALA A 61 10.32 -3.67 -12.02
N LYS A 62 10.82 -3.13 -13.14
CA LYS A 62 11.91 -3.76 -13.91
C LYS A 62 13.21 -3.94 -13.10
N ASP A 63 13.43 -3.11 -12.08
CA ASP A 63 14.64 -3.11 -11.26
C ASP A 63 14.41 -3.89 -9.93
N CYS A 64 13.19 -4.38 -9.69
CA CYS A 64 12.86 -5.18 -8.52
C CYS A 64 13.39 -6.61 -8.65
N LYS A 65 13.96 -7.14 -7.56
CA LYS A 65 14.40 -8.55 -7.50
C LYS A 65 13.23 -9.54 -7.41
N ILE A 66 12.14 -9.11 -6.77
CA ILE A 66 10.93 -9.90 -6.57
C ILE A 66 9.74 -8.99 -6.89
N LEU A 67 8.85 -9.49 -7.74
CA LEU A 67 7.58 -8.85 -8.08
C LEU A 67 6.48 -9.89 -7.88
N LEU A 68 5.51 -9.59 -7.02
CA LEU A 68 4.41 -10.51 -6.68
C LEU A 68 3.07 -9.93 -7.13
N TYR A 69 2.20 -10.79 -7.66
CA TYR A 69 0.80 -10.51 -7.96
C TYR A 69 0.02 -11.83 -7.80
N THR A 70 -1.20 -11.77 -7.26
CA THR A 70 -2.07 -12.93 -7.05
C THR A 70 -3.50 -12.61 -7.45
#